data_AF-A0A931SHH2-F1
#
_entry.id   AF-A0A931SHH2-F1
#
_cell.length_a   1.000
_cell.length_b   1.000
_cell.length_c   1.000
_cell.angle_alpha   90.00
_cell.angle_beta   90.00
_cell.angle_gamma   90.00
#
_symmetry.space_group_name_H-M   'P 1'
#
loop_
_entity.id
_entity.type
_entity.pdbx_description
1 polymer ?
#
loop_
_entity_poly.entity_id
_entity_poly.type
_entity_poly.pdbx_seq_one_letter_code
_entity_poly.pdbx_strand_id
1 'polypeptide(L)'
;MRDIEFPRHGPGYLDLDKVDAFLRDASTQWISNFTEIHEGDRPLPKPRVVETRVSLPSDKSFASYEQAFAHVTGPRLPDETELYWDQALLDVLFEYPIESGRSEFAIHPAFERLGLRTVTVLRFMPPTGAIRAFEFDGDPGLVRLDPRWHQAAMTFVKMGFLHILDGTDHLLFLFCLVIPFRRFRPLIMIVTAFTVAHSITLIASAFNLGPSALWFPPLIETLIAESAQAGDSELLSLRGEAHLQGG
;
A
#
# COMPACT_ATOMS: atom_id res chain seq x y z
N MET A 1 16.13 -3.68 21.85
CA MET A 1 14.84 -3.76 22.55
C MET A 1 14.85 -4.98 23.44
N ARG A 2 15.14 -4.81 24.73
CA ARG A 2 15.20 -5.90 25.72
C ARG A 2 14.85 -5.29 27.07
N ASP A 3 13.57 -5.05 27.33
CA ASP A 3 13.18 -4.51 28.65
C ASP A 3 11.90 -5.15 29.22
N ILE A 4 11.25 -6.08 28.51
CA ILE A 4 10.11 -6.84 29.07
C ILE A 4 10.39 -8.32 28.93
N GLU A 5 10.59 -8.96 30.08
CA GLU A 5 10.67 -10.41 30.18
C GLU A 5 9.27 -10.95 30.42
N PHE A 6 8.70 -11.59 29.41
CA PHE A 6 7.43 -12.28 29.57
C PHE A 6 7.59 -13.51 30.48
N PRO A 7 6.59 -13.79 31.35
CA PRO A 7 6.61 -14.97 32.19
C PRO A 7 6.52 -16.23 31.32
N ARG A 8 7.36 -17.21 31.62
CA ARG A 8 7.50 -18.45 30.85
C ARG A 8 7.48 -19.66 31.76
N HIS A 9 7.03 -20.80 31.25
CA HIS A 9 7.13 -22.09 31.90
C HIS A 9 7.79 -23.13 31.00
N GLY A 10 8.39 -24.16 31.63
CA GLY A 10 9.01 -25.28 30.93
C GLY A 10 10.09 -24.84 29.91
N PRO A 11 10.16 -25.46 28.72
CA PRO A 11 11.20 -25.23 27.72
C PRO A 11 11.04 -23.92 26.91
N GLY A 12 10.20 -22.98 27.34
CA GLY A 12 10.01 -21.67 26.67
C GLY A 12 8.58 -21.33 26.30
N TYR A 13 7.58 -22.01 26.88
CA TYR A 13 6.17 -21.67 26.70
C TYR A 13 5.79 -20.44 27.52
N LEU A 14 4.85 -19.65 27.03
CA LEU A 14 4.33 -18.46 27.69
C LEU A 14 3.40 -18.85 28.85
N ASP A 15 3.60 -18.26 30.03
CA ASP A 15 2.71 -18.47 31.19
C ASP A 15 1.50 -17.53 31.07
N LEU A 16 0.43 -18.03 30.45
CA LEU A 16 -0.78 -17.26 30.12
C LEU A 16 -1.55 -16.75 31.35
N ASP A 17 -1.44 -17.43 32.49
CA ASP A 17 -2.07 -16.98 33.74
C ASP A 17 -1.45 -15.67 34.26
N LYS A 18 -0.16 -15.45 33.98
CA LYS A 18 0.62 -14.30 34.49
C LYS A 18 0.92 -13.23 33.46
N VAL A 19 0.69 -13.49 32.17
CA VAL A 19 1.19 -12.62 31.09
C VAL A 19 0.44 -11.30 30.98
N ASP A 20 -0.84 -11.26 31.36
CA ASP A 20 -1.75 -10.13 31.07
C ASP A 20 -1.21 -8.76 31.52
N ALA A 21 -0.61 -8.68 32.71
CA ALA A 21 -0.02 -7.43 33.21
C ALA A 21 1.17 -6.97 32.33
N PHE A 22 2.00 -7.91 31.87
CA PHE A 22 3.15 -7.64 31.02
C PHE A 22 2.73 -7.20 29.60
N LEU A 23 1.61 -7.72 29.08
CA LEU A 23 1.08 -7.30 27.79
C LEU A 23 0.68 -5.83 27.79
N ARG A 24 0.07 -5.36 28.89
CA ARG A 24 -0.33 -3.95 29.03
C ARG A 24 0.89 -3.02 29.04
N ASP A 25 1.93 -3.38 29.78
CA ASP A 25 3.18 -2.62 29.80
C ASP A 25 3.88 -2.66 28.43
N ALA A 26 3.91 -3.83 27.79
CA ALA A 26 4.45 -4.01 26.45
C ALA A 26 3.72 -3.17 25.40
N SER A 27 2.39 -3.16 25.44
CA SER A 27 1.58 -2.36 24.53
C SER A 27 1.90 -0.86 24.65
N THR A 28 2.16 -0.39 25.86
CA THR A 28 2.51 1.01 26.10
C THR A 28 3.92 1.31 25.61
N GLN A 29 4.89 0.49 26.01
CA GLN A 29 6.30 0.71 25.72
C GLN A 29 6.65 0.51 24.25
N TRP A 30 6.07 -0.49 23.58
CA TRP A 30 6.45 -0.90 22.23
C TRP A 30 5.51 -0.37 21.14
N ILE A 31 4.26 -0.03 21.46
CA ILE A 31 3.29 0.39 20.44
C ILE A 31 2.82 1.82 20.69
N SER A 32 2.22 2.10 21.84
CA SER A 32 1.65 3.42 22.17
C SER A 32 2.69 4.55 22.11
N ASN A 33 3.90 4.31 22.61
CA ASN A 33 4.97 5.32 22.59
C ASN A 33 5.46 5.66 21.19
N PHE A 34 5.37 4.71 20.26
CA PHE A 34 5.84 4.83 18.88
C PHE A 34 4.72 5.10 17.86
N THR A 35 3.49 5.28 18.35
CA THR A 35 2.36 5.69 17.52
C THR A 35 1.98 7.12 17.88
N GLU A 36 2.00 8.00 16.89
CA GLU A 36 1.44 9.34 17.01
C GLU A 36 0.26 9.47 16.07
N ILE A 37 -0.89 9.91 16.58
CA ILE A 37 -2.10 10.17 15.77
C ILE A 37 -2.40 11.65 15.84
N HIS A 38 -2.77 12.23 14.71
CA HIS A 38 -3.14 13.63 14.57
C HIS A 38 -4.59 13.74 14.13
N GLU A 39 -5.30 14.72 14.67
CA GLU A 39 -6.60 15.17 14.25
C GLU A 39 -6.45 16.58 13.65
N GLY A 40 -6.52 16.68 12.33
CA GLY A 40 -6.07 17.85 11.59
C GLY A 40 -4.56 18.05 11.75
N ASP A 41 -4.16 19.25 12.21
CA ASP A 41 -2.78 19.58 12.53
C ASP A 41 -2.45 19.40 14.03
N ARG A 42 -3.40 18.88 14.83
CA ARG A 42 -3.25 18.72 16.28
C ARG A 42 -2.90 17.27 16.63
N PRO A 43 -1.81 17.01 17.36
CA PRO A 43 -1.55 15.67 17.89
C PRO A 43 -2.60 15.29 18.94
N LEU A 44 -3.08 14.06 18.87
CA LEU A 44 -3.93 13.45 19.88
C LEU A 44 -3.10 13.05 21.11
N PRO A 45 -3.69 13.06 22.31
CA PRO A 45 -3.02 12.54 23.49
C PRO A 45 -2.75 11.04 23.34
N LYS A 46 -1.88 10.51 24.21
CA LYS A 46 -1.62 9.07 24.24
C LYS A 46 -2.91 8.27 24.46
N PRO A 47 -3.06 7.12 23.79
CA PRO A 47 -4.27 6.33 23.89
C PRO A 47 -4.43 5.72 25.27
N ARG A 48 -5.69 5.43 25.60
CA ARG A 48 -6.02 4.49 26.67
C ARG A 48 -5.87 3.06 26.13
N VAL A 49 -5.11 2.23 26.84
CA VAL A 49 -5.09 0.78 26.59
C VAL A 49 -6.36 0.19 27.21
N VAL A 50 -7.31 -0.22 26.36
CA VAL A 50 -8.55 -0.84 26.85
C VAL A 50 -8.28 -2.28 27.19
N GLU A 51 -7.83 -3.05 26.21
CA GLU A 51 -7.66 -4.49 26.29
C GLU A 51 -6.37 -4.95 25.60
N THR A 52 -5.76 -6.00 26.12
CA THR A 52 -4.55 -6.61 25.56
C THR A 52 -4.65 -8.11 25.68
N ARG A 53 -4.27 -8.85 24.64
CA ARG A 53 -4.30 -10.30 24.69
C ARG A 53 -3.22 -10.93 23.83
N VAL A 54 -2.96 -12.20 24.14
CA VAL A 54 -2.14 -13.08 23.31
C VAL A 54 -3.03 -13.80 22.30
N SER A 55 -2.53 -13.90 21.08
CA SER A 55 -3.19 -14.60 19.98
C SER A 55 -2.25 -15.58 19.30
N LEU A 56 -2.84 -16.60 18.67
CA LEU A 56 -2.11 -17.61 17.90
C LEU A 56 -1.76 -17.04 16.51
N PRO A 57 -0.62 -17.41 15.89
CA PRO A 57 -0.29 -17.05 14.51
C PRO A 57 -1.34 -17.44 13.46
N SER A 58 -2.10 -18.49 13.75
CA SER A 58 -3.16 -18.99 12.88
C SER A 58 -4.47 -18.22 13.02
N ASP A 59 -4.58 -17.30 13.99
CA ASP A 59 -5.77 -16.48 14.20
C ASP A 59 -5.99 -15.53 13.02
N LYS A 60 -7.23 -15.51 12.52
CA LYS A 60 -7.63 -14.70 11.36
C LYS A 60 -8.63 -13.61 11.74
N SER A 61 -8.82 -13.33 13.02
CA SER A 61 -9.83 -12.40 13.51
C SER A 61 -9.59 -10.97 13.02
N PHE A 62 -8.34 -10.62 12.69
CA PHE A 62 -7.98 -9.34 12.08
C PHE A 62 -8.31 -9.20 10.58
N ALA A 63 -9.09 -10.13 10.01
CA ALA A 63 -9.61 -10.01 8.65
C ALA A 63 -10.64 -8.89 8.49
N SER A 64 -11.44 -8.60 9.54
CA SER A 64 -12.40 -7.49 9.57
C SER A 64 -12.40 -6.78 10.91
N TYR A 65 -12.87 -5.52 10.95
CA TYR A 65 -12.95 -4.76 12.20
C TYR A 65 -13.87 -5.43 13.23
N GLU A 66 -15.03 -5.92 12.80
CA GLU A 66 -16.00 -6.56 13.70
C GLU A 66 -15.45 -7.83 14.34
N GLN A 67 -14.75 -8.66 13.55
CA GLN A 67 -14.11 -9.88 14.05
C GLN A 67 -12.94 -9.55 14.97
N ALA A 68 -12.11 -8.56 14.61
CA ALA A 68 -10.98 -8.14 15.43
C ALA A 68 -11.46 -7.60 16.77
N PHE A 69 -12.52 -6.78 16.77
CA PHE A 69 -13.10 -6.22 17.99
C PHE A 69 -13.73 -7.30 18.86
N ALA A 70 -14.50 -8.23 18.27
CA ALA A 70 -15.10 -9.35 18.98
C ALA A 70 -14.04 -10.29 19.57
N HIS A 71 -12.96 -10.53 18.82
CA HIS A 71 -11.80 -11.28 19.31
C HIS A 71 -11.14 -10.56 20.46
N VAL A 72 -10.78 -9.28 20.31
CA VAL A 72 -10.04 -8.53 21.33
C VAL A 72 -10.86 -8.27 22.60
N THR A 73 -12.19 -8.32 22.54
CA THR A 73 -13.08 -8.18 23.72
C THR A 73 -13.65 -9.52 24.21
N GLY A 74 -13.37 -10.62 23.51
CA GLY A 74 -13.89 -11.96 23.80
C GLY A 74 -13.14 -12.70 24.90
N PRO A 75 -13.40 -14.01 25.08
CA PRO A 75 -12.65 -14.82 26.05
C PRO A 75 -11.16 -14.89 25.68
N ARG A 76 -10.29 -14.99 26.71
CA ARG A 76 -8.85 -15.21 26.52
C ARG A 76 -8.55 -16.66 26.11
N LEU A 77 -7.33 -16.91 25.65
CA LEU A 77 -6.84 -18.27 25.45
C LEU A 77 -6.88 -19.03 26.78
N PRO A 78 -7.29 -20.32 26.80
CA PRO A 78 -7.21 -21.14 28.00
C PRO A 78 -5.80 -21.18 28.57
N ASP A 79 -5.67 -21.16 29.90
CA ASP A 79 -4.38 -21.06 30.58
C ASP A 79 -3.50 -22.30 30.33
N GLU A 80 -4.10 -23.42 29.90
CA GLU A 80 -3.42 -24.66 29.51
C GLU A 80 -2.86 -24.64 28.07
N THR A 81 -3.09 -23.57 27.32
CA THR A 81 -2.64 -23.47 25.92
C THR A 81 -1.13 -23.35 25.85
N GLU A 82 -0.46 -24.36 25.29
CA GLU A 82 0.98 -24.32 25.06
C GLU A 82 1.31 -23.45 23.84
N LEU A 83 1.78 -22.23 24.10
CA LEU A 83 2.23 -21.29 23.06
C LEU A 83 3.69 -20.90 23.32
N TYR A 84 4.54 -21.11 22.33
CA TYR A 84 5.93 -20.71 22.44
C TYR A 84 6.06 -19.18 22.34
N TRP A 85 6.91 -18.59 23.18
CA TRP A 85 6.95 -17.13 23.36
C TRP A 85 7.27 -16.35 22.06
N ASP A 86 8.02 -16.95 21.12
CA ASP A 86 8.44 -16.32 19.87
C ASP A 86 7.41 -16.42 18.74
N GLN A 87 6.36 -17.22 18.95
CA GLN A 87 5.22 -17.37 18.04
C GLN A 87 4.02 -16.55 18.49
N ALA A 88 4.00 -16.05 19.72
CA ALA A 88 2.87 -15.30 20.23
C ALA A 88 2.67 -13.99 19.46
N LEU A 89 1.42 -13.71 19.11
CA LEU A 89 1.00 -12.40 18.63
C LEU A 89 0.41 -11.59 19.78
N LEU A 90 0.70 -10.29 19.81
CA LEU A 90 0.13 -9.34 20.77
C LEU A 90 -0.95 -8.52 20.08
N ASP A 91 -2.18 -8.66 20.54
CA ASP A 91 -3.30 -7.85 20.09
C ASP A 91 -3.62 -6.79 21.15
N VAL A 92 -3.86 -5.56 20.69
CA VAL A 92 -4.12 -4.42 21.56
C VAL A 92 -5.29 -3.59 21.05
N LEU A 93 -6.21 -3.26 21.94
CA LEU A 93 -7.27 -2.28 21.70
C LEU A 93 -6.89 -0.94 22.34
N PHE A 94 -6.61 0.04 21.49
CA PHE A 94 -6.38 1.42 21.89
C PHE A 94 -7.62 2.28 21.65
N GLU A 95 -7.89 3.18 22.58
CA GLU A 95 -8.90 4.24 22.44
C GLU A 95 -8.23 5.61 22.49
N TYR A 96 -8.56 6.45 21.51
CA TYR A 96 -8.12 7.84 21.44
C TYR A 96 -9.33 8.77 21.60
N PRO A 97 -9.24 9.82 22.42
CA PRO A 97 -10.25 10.86 22.42
C PRO A 97 -10.13 11.69 21.14
N ILE A 98 -11.25 11.80 20.41
CA ILE A 98 -11.36 12.59 19.17
C ILE A 98 -12.45 13.65 19.33
N GLU A 99 -12.31 14.77 18.62
CA GLU A 99 -13.37 15.78 18.54
C GLU A 99 -14.48 15.36 17.58
N SER A 100 -14.10 14.76 16.44
CA SER A 100 -15.06 14.35 15.41
C SER A 100 -14.58 13.15 14.62
N GLY A 101 -15.49 12.20 14.37
CA GLY A 101 -15.22 11.05 13.49
C GLY A 101 -15.05 11.42 12.01
N ARG A 102 -15.28 12.70 11.64
CA ARG A 102 -15.10 13.21 10.26
C ARG A 102 -13.86 14.09 10.10
N SER A 103 -13.04 14.20 11.15
CA SER A 103 -11.80 14.98 11.08
C SER A 103 -10.80 14.35 10.11
N GLU A 104 -9.90 15.16 9.57
CA GLU A 104 -8.78 14.67 8.78
C GLU A 104 -7.77 14.01 9.73
N PHE A 105 -7.60 12.68 9.66
CA PHE A 105 -6.66 11.97 10.52
C PHE A 105 -5.32 11.74 9.83
N ALA A 106 -4.23 11.84 10.59
CA ALA A 106 -2.91 11.38 10.18
C ALA A 106 -2.28 10.50 11.27
N ILE A 107 -1.34 9.65 10.88
CA ILE A 107 -0.63 8.74 11.78
C ILE A 107 0.86 8.74 11.43
N HIS A 108 1.70 8.74 12.46
CA HIS A 108 3.12 8.43 12.34
C HIS A 108 3.41 7.13 13.11
N PRO A 109 3.51 5.98 12.41
CA PRO A 109 3.87 4.70 13.01
C PRO A 109 5.39 4.52 12.99
N ALA A 110 6.07 4.94 14.05
CA ALA A 110 7.54 4.86 14.20
C ALA A 110 7.99 3.47 14.70
N PHE A 111 7.57 2.42 13.99
CA PHE A 111 7.82 1.01 14.34
C PHE A 111 9.11 0.44 13.74
N GLU A 112 9.90 1.25 13.03
CA GLU A 112 11.17 0.84 12.43
C GLU A 112 12.18 0.30 13.46
N ARG A 113 12.00 0.69 14.73
CA ARG A 113 12.86 0.27 15.82
C ARG A 113 12.53 -1.14 16.36
N LEU A 114 11.35 -1.69 16.03
CA LEU A 114 10.87 -2.98 16.53
C LEU A 114 11.66 -4.19 15.99
N GLY A 115 12.28 -4.07 14.82
CA GLY A 115 13.01 -5.17 14.20
C GLY A 115 14.07 -4.70 13.21
N LEU A 116 14.76 -5.66 12.59
CA LEU A 116 15.69 -5.38 11.48
C LEU A 116 14.96 -4.96 10.21
N ARG A 117 13.73 -5.46 10.04
CA ARG A 117 12.77 -5.07 9.01
C ARG A 117 11.40 -5.09 9.66
N THR A 118 10.68 -3.98 9.55
CA THR A 118 9.32 -3.85 10.05
C THR A 118 8.42 -3.49 8.88
N VAL A 119 7.43 -4.35 8.62
CA VAL A 119 6.36 -4.06 7.67
C VAL A 119 5.12 -3.71 8.46
N THR A 120 4.58 -2.51 8.26
CA THR A 120 3.38 -2.02 8.92
C THR A 120 2.23 -2.05 7.92
N VAL A 121 1.23 -2.89 8.18
CA VAL A 121 -0.03 -2.91 7.42
C VAL A 121 -1.10 -2.16 8.20
N LEU A 122 -1.58 -1.05 7.66
CA LEU A 122 -2.59 -0.21 8.28
C LEU A 122 -3.89 -0.26 7.48
N ARG A 123 -5.00 -0.53 8.18
CA ARG A 123 -6.35 -0.45 7.63
C ARG A 123 -7.11 0.68 8.32
N PHE A 124 -7.41 1.73 7.58
CA PHE A 124 -8.20 2.85 8.06
C PHE A 124 -9.67 2.71 7.62
N MET A 125 -10.59 2.71 8.58
CA MET A 125 -12.02 2.63 8.34
C MET A 125 -12.70 3.91 8.84
N PRO A 126 -12.95 4.89 7.96
CA PRO A 126 -13.73 6.08 8.31
C PRO A 126 -15.21 5.71 8.54
N PRO A 127 -16.00 6.57 9.21
CA PRO A 127 -17.44 6.34 9.41
C PRO A 127 -18.25 6.24 8.11
N THR A 128 -17.67 6.66 6.98
CA THR A 128 -18.26 6.54 5.64
C THR A 128 -18.20 5.12 5.08
N GLY A 129 -17.45 4.21 5.71
CA GLY A 129 -17.40 2.77 5.40
C GLY A 129 -16.35 2.35 4.36
N ALA A 130 -15.70 3.29 3.66
CA ALA A 130 -14.68 2.96 2.67
C ALA A 130 -13.33 2.65 3.34
N ILE A 131 -12.98 1.36 3.43
CA ILE A 131 -11.70 0.91 4.01
C ILE A 131 -10.54 1.31 3.09
N ARG A 132 -9.51 1.92 3.68
CA ARG A 132 -8.25 2.26 3.00
C ARG A 132 -7.13 1.42 3.61
N ALA A 133 -6.39 0.72 2.76
CA ALA A 133 -5.25 -0.09 3.16
C ALA A 133 -3.95 0.62 2.78
N PHE A 134 -2.99 0.63 3.71
CA PHE A 134 -1.65 1.15 3.51
C PHE A 134 -0.64 0.11 3.97
N GLU A 135 0.51 0.05 3.31
CA GLU A 135 1.63 -0.82 3.66
C GLU A 135 2.89 0.03 3.65
N PHE A 136 3.68 -0.08 4.71
CA PHE A 136 4.91 0.69 4.90
C PHE A 136 6.05 -0.25 5.29
N ASP A 137 7.24 -0.01 4.72
CA ASP A 137 8.49 -0.61 5.18
C ASP A 137 9.27 0.45 5.98
N GLY A 138 9.64 0.12 7.22
CA GLY A 138 10.37 1.04 8.10
C GLY A 138 9.51 2.22 8.61
N ASP A 139 10.09 3.43 8.60
CA ASP A 139 9.45 4.66 9.07
C ASP A 139 8.85 5.45 7.88
N PRO A 140 7.52 5.49 7.71
CA PRO A 140 6.90 6.27 6.65
C PRO A 140 6.80 7.77 6.99
N GLY A 141 7.16 8.19 8.20
CA GLY A 141 6.87 9.52 8.72
C GLY A 141 5.37 9.74 8.94
N LEU A 142 4.95 11.00 8.87
CA LEU A 142 3.54 11.37 9.03
C LEU A 142 2.72 11.04 7.77
N VAL A 143 1.79 10.10 7.90
CA VAL A 143 0.91 9.65 6.81
C VAL A 143 -0.52 10.14 7.04
N ARG A 144 -1.09 10.82 6.04
CA ARG A 144 -2.50 11.23 6.05
C ARG A 144 -3.40 10.06 5.67
N LEU A 145 -4.40 9.77 6.50
CA LEU A 145 -5.32 8.64 6.33
C LEU A 145 -6.56 8.99 5.51
N ASP A 146 -6.97 10.27 5.54
CA ASP A 146 -8.05 10.79 4.71
C ASP A 146 -7.59 11.89 3.74
N PRO A 147 -6.64 11.62 2.81
CA PRO A 147 -6.33 12.60 1.78
C PRO A 147 -7.54 12.78 0.87
N ARG A 148 -7.85 14.04 0.57
CA ARG A 148 -8.82 14.39 -0.47
C ARG A 148 -8.39 13.75 -1.80
N TRP A 149 -9.33 13.34 -2.63
CA TRP A 149 -9.06 12.64 -3.90
C TRP A 149 -8.01 13.33 -4.80
N HIS A 150 -7.96 14.67 -4.79
CA HIS A 150 -6.97 15.46 -5.53
C HIS A 150 -5.57 15.41 -4.92
N GLN A 151 -5.46 15.34 -3.59
CA GLN A 151 -4.18 15.15 -2.91
C GLN A 151 -3.65 13.74 -3.16
N ALA A 152 -4.54 12.73 -3.09
CA ALA A 152 -4.19 11.36 -3.45
C ALA A 152 -3.69 11.29 -4.90
N ALA A 153 -4.42 11.86 -5.86
CA ALA A 153 -4.02 11.91 -7.26
C ALA A 153 -2.65 12.59 -7.45
N MET A 154 -2.40 13.73 -6.78
CA MET A 154 -1.12 14.44 -6.88
C MET A 154 0.03 13.63 -6.26
N THR A 155 -0.19 12.94 -5.14
CA THR A 155 0.80 12.03 -4.54
C THR A 155 1.10 10.86 -5.45
N PHE A 156 0.08 10.24 -6.06
CA PHE A 156 0.28 9.18 -7.06
C PHE A 156 1.09 9.68 -8.27
N VAL A 157 0.79 10.87 -8.78
CA VAL A 157 1.57 11.48 -9.88
C VAL A 157 3.01 11.74 -9.45
N LYS A 158 3.22 12.26 -8.24
CA LYS A 158 4.57 12.55 -7.71
C LYS A 158 5.37 11.28 -7.48
N MET A 159 4.78 10.24 -6.89
CA MET A 159 5.43 8.94 -6.70
C MET A 159 5.72 8.27 -8.03
N GLY A 160 4.77 8.29 -8.98
CA GLY A 160 5.01 7.79 -10.34
C GLY A 160 6.14 8.53 -11.05
N PHE A 161 6.22 9.85 -10.89
CA PHE A 161 7.30 10.67 -11.44
C PHE A 161 8.66 10.32 -10.82
N LEU A 162 8.74 10.21 -9.49
CA LEU A 162 9.95 9.79 -8.79
C LEU A 162 10.37 8.36 -9.17
N HIS A 163 9.42 7.45 -9.34
CA HIS A 163 9.68 6.07 -9.74
C HIS A 163 10.28 5.98 -11.16
N ILE A 164 9.80 6.78 -12.11
CA ILE A 164 10.39 6.87 -13.46
C ILE A 164 11.82 7.42 -13.41
N LEU A 165 12.10 8.35 -12.50
CA LEU A 165 13.43 8.96 -12.31
C LEU A 165 14.43 8.03 -11.62
N ASP A 166 13.98 7.18 -10.69
CA ASP A 166 14.84 6.19 -10.00
C ASP A 166 15.16 4.97 -10.87
N GLY A 167 14.27 4.62 -11.81
CA GLY A 167 14.45 3.46 -12.69
C GLY A 167 15.34 3.78 -13.89
N THR A 168 16.63 3.42 -13.85
CA THR A 168 17.53 3.50 -15.02
C THR A 168 16.96 2.77 -16.24
N ASP A 169 16.28 1.65 -16.05
CA ASP A 169 15.67 0.86 -17.12
C ASP A 169 14.48 1.60 -17.78
N HIS A 170 13.73 2.39 -17.01
CA HIS A 170 12.61 3.19 -17.53
C HIS A 170 13.12 4.39 -18.33
N LEU A 171 14.19 5.03 -17.84
CA LEU A 171 14.92 6.06 -18.57
C LEU A 171 15.49 5.51 -19.87
N LEU A 172 16.12 4.33 -19.86
CA LEU A 172 16.62 3.67 -21.07
C LEU A 172 15.50 3.35 -22.06
N PHE A 173 14.33 2.89 -21.59
CA PHE A 173 13.15 2.69 -22.44
C PHE A 173 12.66 4.00 -23.08
N LEU A 174 12.56 5.08 -22.29
CA LEU A 174 12.18 6.41 -22.78
C LEU A 174 13.21 6.94 -23.80
N PHE A 175 14.50 6.79 -23.53
CA PHE A 175 15.57 7.16 -24.45
C PHE A 175 15.50 6.35 -25.76
N CYS A 176 15.27 5.04 -25.69
CA CYS A 176 15.06 4.19 -26.87
C CYS A 176 13.86 4.63 -27.72
N LEU A 177 12.80 5.17 -27.11
CA LEU A 177 11.66 5.74 -27.82
C LEU A 177 11.93 7.13 -28.43
N VAL A 178 12.81 7.92 -27.81
CA VAL A 178 13.10 9.30 -28.26
C VAL A 178 14.22 9.37 -29.30
N ILE A 179 15.21 8.48 -29.24
CA ILE A 179 16.38 8.47 -30.13
C ILE A 179 16.00 8.39 -31.63
N PRO A 180 15.00 7.59 -32.07
CA PRO A 180 14.62 7.52 -33.48
C PRO A 180 13.77 8.70 -33.96
N PHE A 181 13.08 9.41 -33.05
CA PHE A 181 12.04 10.37 -33.40
C PHE A 181 12.39 11.81 -32.97
N ARG A 182 13.01 12.58 -33.87
CA ARG A 182 13.30 14.02 -33.66
C ARG A 182 12.07 14.95 -33.70
N ARG A 183 10.84 14.42 -33.81
CA ARG A 183 9.60 15.21 -33.84
C ARG A 183 8.67 14.79 -32.69
N PHE A 184 8.24 15.77 -31.90
CA PHE A 184 7.36 15.58 -30.73
C PHE A 184 5.95 15.04 -31.05
N ARG A 185 5.43 15.29 -32.26
CA ARG A 185 4.08 14.87 -32.65
C ARG A 185 3.91 13.34 -32.75
N PRO A 186 4.75 12.60 -33.50
CA PRO A 186 4.72 11.13 -33.51
C PRO A 186 4.89 10.50 -32.12
N LEU A 187 5.76 11.07 -31.29
CA LEU A 187 6.03 10.56 -29.94
C LEU A 187 4.78 10.59 -29.06
N ILE A 188 4.02 11.70 -29.08
CA ILE A 188 2.77 11.81 -28.32
C ILE A 188 1.78 10.73 -28.77
N MET A 189 1.68 10.47 -30.07
CA MET A 189 0.76 9.45 -30.61
C MET A 189 1.15 8.04 -30.14
N ILE A 190 2.44 7.71 -30.15
CA ILE A 190 2.95 6.41 -29.69
C ILE A 190 2.74 6.23 -28.18
N VAL A 191 3.08 7.24 -27.36
CA VAL A 191 2.89 7.19 -25.91
C VAL A 191 1.41 7.09 -25.56
N THR A 192 0.54 7.80 -26.28
CA THR A 192 -0.91 7.74 -26.09
C THR A 192 -1.44 6.36 -26.47
N ALA A 193 -1.02 5.80 -27.61
CA ALA A 193 -1.42 4.46 -28.06
C ALA A 193 -0.96 3.38 -27.06
N PHE A 194 0.27 3.47 -26.57
CA PHE A 194 0.79 2.57 -25.53
C PHE A 194 -0.02 2.68 -24.24
N THR A 195 -0.31 3.90 -23.77
CA THR A 195 -1.11 4.15 -22.57
C THR A 195 -2.54 3.61 -22.71
N VAL A 196 -3.17 3.82 -23.87
CA VAL A 196 -4.52 3.32 -24.16
C VAL A 196 -4.51 1.79 -24.22
N ALA A 197 -3.57 1.18 -24.94
CA ALA A 197 -3.46 -0.28 -25.03
C ALA A 197 -3.24 -0.91 -23.65
N HIS A 198 -2.34 -0.34 -22.84
CA HIS A 198 -2.07 -0.82 -21.48
C HIS A 198 -3.26 -0.62 -20.53
N SER A 199 -4.02 0.48 -20.69
CA SER A 199 -5.26 0.69 -19.94
C SER A 199 -6.32 -0.34 -20.32
N ILE A 200 -6.47 -0.65 -21.61
CA ILE A 200 -7.41 -1.68 -22.10
C ILE A 200 -7.05 -3.06 -21.56
N THR A 201 -5.77 -3.44 -21.56
CA THR A 201 -5.35 -4.74 -21.03
C THR A 201 -5.50 -4.84 -19.52
N LEU A 202 -5.22 -3.78 -18.75
CA LEU A 202 -5.47 -3.72 -17.31
C LEU A 202 -6.98 -3.83 -16.99
N ILE A 203 -7.82 -3.12 -17.73
CA ILE A 203 -9.28 -3.23 -17.60
C ILE A 203 -9.75 -4.65 -17.93
N ALA A 204 -9.28 -5.23 -19.04
CA ALA A 204 -9.63 -6.59 -19.43
C ALA A 204 -9.20 -7.64 -18.38
N SER A 205 -8.03 -7.44 -17.75
CA SER A 205 -7.56 -8.28 -16.64
C SER A 205 -8.41 -8.08 -15.38
N ALA A 206 -8.75 -6.84 -15.02
CA ALA A 206 -9.59 -6.52 -13.87
C ALA A 206 -11.01 -7.10 -13.97
N PHE A 207 -11.57 -7.16 -15.19
CA PHE A 207 -12.88 -7.79 -15.45
C PHE A 207 -12.78 -9.30 -15.71
N ASN A 208 -11.60 -9.91 -15.64
CA ASN A 208 -11.36 -11.33 -15.92
C ASN A 208 -11.84 -11.76 -17.33
N LEU A 209 -11.83 -10.82 -18.28
CA LEU A 209 -12.27 -10.98 -19.67
C LEU A 209 -11.10 -11.22 -20.64
N GLY A 210 -9.86 -11.21 -20.15
CA GLY A 210 -8.68 -11.52 -20.94
C GLY A 210 -8.49 -13.03 -21.10
N PRO A 211 -8.31 -13.57 -22.32
CA PRO A 211 -7.91 -14.96 -22.48
C PRO A 211 -6.54 -15.17 -21.81
N SER A 212 -6.42 -16.18 -20.95
CA SER A 212 -5.18 -16.57 -20.25
C SER A 212 -4.10 -17.15 -21.18
N ALA A 213 -4.20 -16.88 -22.48
CA ALA A 213 -3.39 -17.48 -23.50
C ALA A 213 -2.18 -16.60 -23.82
N LEU A 214 -0.99 -17.20 -23.70
CA LEU A 214 0.34 -16.58 -23.86
C LEU A 214 0.58 -15.88 -25.21
N TRP A 215 -0.35 -15.99 -26.17
CA TRP A 215 -0.28 -15.38 -27.50
C TRP A 215 -0.95 -14.00 -27.59
N PHE A 216 -1.72 -13.59 -26.58
CA PHE A 216 -2.42 -12.29 -26.60
C PHE A 216 -1.48 -11.08 -26.45
N PRO A 217 -0.47 -11.07 -25.55
CA PRO A 217 0.46 -9.94 -25.45
C PRO A 217 1.26 -9.68 -26.75
N PRO A 218 1.84 -10.70 -27.42
CA PRO A 218 2.51 -10.50 -28.71
C PRO A 218 1.59 -9.94 -29.79
N LEU A 219 0.32 -10.35 -29.85
CA LEU A 219 -0.62 -9.90 -30.87
C LEU A 219 -0.96 -8.39 -30.75
N ILE A 220 -1.08 -7.90 -29.51
CA ILE A 220 -1.26 -6.47 -29.25
C ILE A 220 0.01 -5.69 -29.64
N GLU A 221 1.20 -6.22 -29.35
CA GLU A 221 2.47 -5.62 -29.80
C GLU A 221 2.55 -5.51 -31.33
N THR A 222 2.12 -6.54 -32.06
CA THR A 222 2.10 -6.50 -33.54
C THR A 222 1.11 -5.47 -34.08
N LEU A 223 -0.09 -5.37 -33.50
CA LEU A 223 -1.11 -4.40 -33.93
C LEU A 223 -0.68 -2.95 -33.65
N ILE A 224 0.00 -2.71 -32.52
CA ILE A 224 0.58 -1.39 -32.23
C ILE A 224 1.67 -1.06 -33.25
N ALA A 225 2.58 -1.99 -33.54
CA ALA A 225 3.64 -1.80 -34.52
C ALA A 225 3.08 -1.52 -35.93
N GLU A 226 2.05 -2.25 -36.35
CA GLU A 226 1.37 -2.05 -37.63
C GLU A 226 0.67 -0.69 -37.72
N SER A 227 -0.01 -0.25 -36.64
CA SER A 227 -0.68 1.05 -36.60
C SER A 227 0.29 2.24 -36.69
N ALA A 228 1.47 2.13 -36.08
CA ALA A 228 2.50 3.16 -36.13
C ALA A 228 3.11 3.27 -37.55
N GLN A 229 3.25 2.14 -38.25
CA GLN A 229 3.79 2.11 -39.61
C GLN A 229 2.79 2.63 -40.66
N ALA A 230 1.49 2.39 -40.46
CA ALA A 230 0.43 2.95 -41.31
C ALA A 230 0.32 4.48 -41.16
N GLY A 231 0.50 5.01 -39.95
CA GLY A 231 0.50 6.45 -39.72
C GLY A 231 1.67 7.19 -40.39
N ASP A 232 2.84 6.57 -40.47
CA ASP A 232 4.03 7.17 -41.09
C ASP A 232 3.96 7.11 -42.64
N SER A 233 3.34 6.08 -43.21
CA SER A 233 3.14 5.96 -44.66
C SER A 233 2.08 6.94 -45.20
N GLU A 234 1.03 7.21 -44.45
CA GLU A 234 0.00 8.21 -44.80
C GLU A 234 0.57 9.64 -44.71
N LEU A 235 1.42 9.93 -43.71
CA LEU A 235 2.14 11.20 -43.57
C LEU A 235 3.19 11.44 -44.66
N LEU A 236 3.85 10.39 -45.16
CA LEU A 236 4.77 10.48 -46.30
C LEU A 236 4.02 10.65 -47.63
N SER A 237 2.87 10.00 -47.79
CA SER A 237 2.00 10.14 -48.97
C SER A 237 1.44 11.57 -49.11
N LEU A 238 0.88 12.13 -48.02
CA LEU A 238 0.37 13.51 -47.99
C LEU A 238 1.45 14.57 -48.26
N ARG A 239 2.71 14.26 -47.97
CA ARG A 239 3.86 15.14 -48.21
C ARG A 239 4.43 15.02 -49.63
N GLY A 240 4.16 13.90 -50.31
CA GLY A 240 4.48 13.70 -51.73
C GLY A 240 3.49 14.40 -52.68
N GLU A 241 2.20 14.43 -52.33
CA GLU A 241 1.19 15.09 -53.16
C GLU A 241 1.21 16.63 -53.08
N ALA A 242 1.79 17.20 -52.02
CA ALA A 242 1.83 18.66 -51.82
C ALA A 242 2.85 19.42 -52.69
N HIS A 243 3.55 18.78 -53.64
CA HIS A 243 4.67 19.39 -54.36
C HIS A 243 4.56 19.50 -55.89
N LEU A 244 3.42 19.21 -56.51
CA LEU A 244 3.26 19.25 -57.98
C LEU A 244 1.97 19.94 -58.47
N GLN A 245 1.77 21.21 -58.11
CA GLN A 245 0.96 22.12 -58.92
C GLN A 245 1.48 23.55 -58.80
N GLY A 246 2.36 23.91 -59.72
CA GLY A 246 2.94 25.25 -59.85
C GLY A 246 3.83 25.29 -61.08
N GLY A 247 3.23 25.62 -62.23
CA GLY A 247 3.87 25.71 -63.54
C GLY A 247 2.83 25.78 -64.64
#